data_AF-A0A6S6RA08-F1
#
_entry.id   AF-A0A6S6RA08-F1
#
_cell.length_a   1.000
_cell.length_b   1.000
_cell.length_c   1.000
_cell.angle_alpha   90.00
_cell.angle_beta   90.00
_cell.angle_gamma   90.00
#
_symmetry.space_group_name_H-M   'P 1'
#
loop_
_entity.id
_entity.type
_entity.pdbx_description
1 polymer ?
#
loop_
_entity_poly.entity_id
_entity_poly.type
_entity_poly.pdbx_seq_one_letter_code
_entity_poly.pdbx_strand_id
1 'polypeptide(L)' 'MAKMGRPTVDDPSLHRVTVRFTESEYQALKKYAESHNQTMTQAMKIGIELLYRTSQK' A
#
# COMPACT_ATOMS: atom_id res chain seq x y z
N MET A 1 -8.60 35.68 12.69
CA MET A 1 -9.08 34.28 12.73
C MET A 1 -8.00 33.41 12.12
N ALA A 2 -7.34 32.56 12.92
CA ALA A 2 -6.30 31.68 12.42
C ALA A 2 -6.95 30.66 11.49
N LYS A 3 -6.52 30.61 10.22
CA LYS A 3 -6.92 29.56 9.29
C LYS A 3 -6.45 28.25 9.89
N MET A 4 -7.35 27.40 10.40
CA MET A 4 -6.96 26.07 10.85
C MET A 4 -6.33 25.35 9.65
N GLY A 5 -5.08 24.91 9.83
CA GLY A 5 -4.33 24.17 8.82
C GLY A 5 -4.88 22.77 8.62
N ARG A 6 -4.07 21.90 8.01
CA ARG A 6 -4.41 20.50 7.82
C ARG A 6 -4.80 19.87 9.17
N PRO A 7 -5.97 19.22 9.30
CA PRO A 7 -6.35 18.52 10.51
C PRO A 7 -5.23 17.56 10.94
N THR A 8 -4.92 17.55 12.23
CA THR A 8 -3.98 16.58 12.81
C THR A 8 -4.58 15.19 12.64
N VAL A 9 -3.94 14.36 11.82
CA VAL A 9 -4.31 12.95 11.65
C VAL A 9 -3.44 12.15 12.62
N ASP A 10 -4.04 11.24 13.40
CA ASP A 10 -3.33 10.48 14.45
C ASP A 10 -2.21 9.57 13.89
N ASP A 11 -2.39 9.00 12.69
CA ASP A 11 -1.36 8.23 11.98
C ASP A 11 -1.17 8.73 10.54
N PRO A 12 -0.35 9.77 10.32
CA PRO A 12 -0.07 10.26 8.98
C PRO A 12 0.85 9.29 8.23
N SER A 13 0.58 9.08 6.94
CA SER A 13 1.46 8.32 6.04
C SER A 13 2.77 9.08 5.75
N LEU A 14 3.68 9.12 6.72
CA LEU A 14 4.95 9.84 6.67
C LEU A 14 6.03 9.08 5.88
N HIS A 15 6.00 7.75 5.95
CA HIS A 15 7.04 6.90 5.40
C HIS A 15 6.71 6.49 3.96
N ARG A 16 7.64 6.76 3.04
CA ARG A 16 7.53 6.36 1.62
C ARG A 16 8.49 5.21 1.33
N VAL A 17 7.96 4.11 0.83
CA VAL A 17 8.74 2.96 0.35
C VAL A 17 8.61 2.90 -1.17
N THR A 18 9.76 2.80 -1.85
CA THR A 18 9.83 2.65 -3.32
C THR A 18 10.50 1.33 -3.64
N VAL A 19 9.84 0.48 -4.43
CA VAL A 19 10.37 -0.82 -4.87
C VAL A 19 10.40 -0.84 -6.39
N ARG A 20 11.47 -1.38 -6.96
CA ARG A 20 11.59 -1.60 -8.41
C ARG A 20 11.06 -2.99 -8.73
N PHE A 21 10.16 -3.05 -9.71
CA PHE A 21 9.62 -4.29 -10.24
C PHE A 21 10.13 -4.51 -11.66
N THR A 22 10.23 -5.77 -12.05
CA THR A 22 10.31 -6.15 -13.45
C THR A 22 8.94 -6.00 -14.13
N GLU A 23 8.91 -5.95 -15.46
CA GLU A 23 7.68 -5.80 -16.23
C GLU A 23 6.66 -6.92 -15.93
N SER A 24 7.14 -8.16 -15.80
CA SER A 24 6.30 -9.32 -15.49
C SER A 24 5.66 -9.22 -14.10
N GLU A 25 6.41 -8.82 -13.09
CA GLU A 25 5.90 -8.63 -11.72
C GLU A 25 4.89 -7.47 -11.67
N TYR A 26 5.17 -6.38 -12.38
CA TYR A 26 4.25 -5.25 -12.47
C TYR A 26 2.91 -5.65 -13.09
N GLN A 27 2.93 -6.41 -14.20
CA GLN A 27 1.71 -6.91 -14.82
C GLN A 27 0.93 -7.88 -13.92
N ALA A 28 1.63 -8.74 -13.18
CA ALA A 28 0.99 -9.64 -12.22
C ALA A 28 0.28 -8.86 -11.11
N LEU A 29 0.96 -7.86 -10.53
CA LEU A 29 0.38 -6.99 -9.50
C LEU A 29 -0.81 -6.18 -10.03
N LYS A 30 -0.69 -5.65 -11.25
CA LYS A 30 -1.77 -4.90 -11.91
C LYS A 30 -3.01 -5.77 -12.12
N LYS A 31 -2.85 -6.98 -12.68
CA LYS A 31 -3.96 -7.91 -12.89
C LYS A 31 -4.64 -8.30 -11.58
N TYR A 32 -3.85 -8.52 -10.53
CA TYR A 32 -4.40 -8.84 -9.21
C TYR A 32 -5.20 -7.67 -8.61
N ALA A 33 -4.68 -6.45 -8.75
CA ALA A 33 -5.36 -5.24 -8.29
C ALA A 33 -6.68 -5.01 -9.03
N GLU A 34 -6.67 -5.16 -10.36
CA GLU A 34 -7.86 -5.05 -11.21
C GLU A 34 -8.92 -6.11 -10.87
N SER A 35 -8.53 -7.37 -10.66
CA SER A 35 -9.48 -8.44 -10.36
C SER A 35 -10.16 -8.28 -8.99
N HIS A 36 -9.51 -7.60 -8.04
CA HIS A 36 -10.04 -7.40 -6.69
C HIS A 36 -10.63 -5.99 -6.48
N ASN A 37 -10.73 -5.16 -7.52
CA ASN A 37 -11.14 -3.75 -7.43
C ASN A 37 -10.33 -2.93 -6.40
N GLN A 38 -9.03 -3.22 -6.30
CA GLN A 38 -8.11 -2.57 -5.37
C GLN A 38 -7.07 -1.77 -6.13
N THR A 39 -6.51 -0.76 -5.47
CA THR A 39 -5.31 -0.09 -6.00
C THR A 39 -4.08 -0.96 -5.80
N MET A 40 -3.07 -0.81 -6.66
CA MET A 40 -1.80 -1.54 -6.52
C MET A 40 -1.17 -1.33 -5.13
N THR A 41 -1.27 -0.12 -4.58
CA THR A 41 -0.81 0.20 -3.22
C THR A 41 -1.57 -0.58 -2.15
N GLN A 42 -2.88 -0.73 -2.27
CA GLN A 42 -3.68 -1.54 -1.33
C GLN A 42 -3.30 -3.01 -1.42
N ALA A 43 -3.17 -3.55 -2.64
CA ALA A 43 -2.73 -4.93 -2.86
C ALA A 43 -1.35 -5.20 -2.23
N MET A 44 -0.41 -4.27 -2.38
CA MET A 44 0.91 -4.37 -1.73
C MET A 44 0.82 -4.34 -0.20
N LYS A 45 0.00 -3.45 0.38
CA LYS A 45 -0.20 -3.38 1.85
C LYS A 45 -0.77 -4.68 2.40
N ILE A 46 -1.77 -5.26 1.72
CA ILE A 46 -2.36 -6.54 2.09
C ILE A 46 -1.33 -7.66 1.98
N GLY A 47 -0.52 -7.67 0.91
CA GLY A 47 0.56 -8.66 0.73
C GLY A 47 1.56 -8.62 1.88
N ILE A 48 1.96 -7.44 2.33
CA ILE A 48 2.84 -7.26 3.50
C ILE A 48 2.17 -7.79 4.78
N GLU A 49 0.90 -7.46 5.00
CA GLU A 49 0.14 -7.95 6.16
C GLU A 49 0.03 -9.49 6.18
N LEU A 50 -0.20 -10.11 5.03
CA LEU A 50 -0.25 -11.57 4.88
C LEU A 50 1.11 -12.22 5.18
N LEU A 51 2.21 -11.61 4.74
CA LEU A 51 3.56 -12.08 5.06
C LEU A 51 3.80 -12.07 6.58
N TYR A 52 3.42 -11.00 7.28
CA TYR A 52 3.51 -10.93 8.74
C TYR A 52 2.68 -12.01 9.42
N ARG A 53 1.44 -12.26 8.96
CA ARG A 53 0.57 -13.30 9.52
C ARG A 53 1.12 -14.72 9.31
N THR A 54 1.78 -14.95 8.18
CA THR A 54 2.31 -16.28 7.82
C THR A 54 3.65 -16.56 8.51
N SER A 55 4.47 -15.52 8.70
CA SER A 55 5.78 -15.61 9.36
C SER A 55 5.70 -15.72 10.90
N GLN A 56 4.54 -15.49 11.49
CA GLN A 56 4.28 -15.61 12.94
C GLN A 56 3.72 -16.99 13.33
N LYS A 57 3.80 -17.97 12.42
CA LYS A 57 3.55 -19.40 12.69
C LYS A 57 4.87 -20.15 12.72
#